data_AF-A0A0V1GAU3-F1
#
_entry.id   AF-A0A0V1GAU3-F1
#
_cell.length_a   1.000
_cell.length_b   1.000
_cell.length_c   1.000
_cell.angle_alpha   90.00
_cell.angle_beta   90.00
_cell.angle_gamma   90.00
#
_symmetry.space_group_name_H-M   'P 1'
#
loop_
_entity.id
_entity.type
_entity.pdbx_description
1 polymer ?
#
loop_
_entity_poly.entity_id
_entity_poly.type
_entity_poly.pdbx_seq_one_letter_code
_entity_poly.pdbx_strand_id
1 'polypeptide(L)'
;MNKYFGAGNKDHANIVAYSNYPPHFKFELPMSPGKGLIIAEEQNKGFWLVHTAKYFPNLAGVIGDLFSNEKTTKDAAAFLCMSYSD
;
A
#
# COMPACT_ATOMS: atom_id res chain seq x y z
N MET A 1 3.97 8.64 -0.93
CA MET A 1 3.98 7.84 0.32
C MET A 1 4.60 8.54 1.53
N ASN A 2 5.67 9.36 1.40
CA ASN A 2 6.32 10.03 2.55
C ASN A 2 5.37 10.79 3.47
N LYS A 3 4.40 11.50 2.88
CA LYS A 3 3.34 12.22 3.59
C LYS A 3 2.53 11.33 4.56
N TYR A 4 2.40 10.03 4.28
CA TYR A 4 1.52 9.12 5.01
C TYR A 4 2.30 8.17 5.93
N PHE A 5 3.36 7.54 5.43
CA PHE A 5 4.12 6.56 6.19
C PHE A 5 5.29 7.17 6.99
N GLY A 6 5.69 8.40 6.67
CA GLY A 6 6.86 9.07 7.26
C GLY A 6 6.51 10.29 8.09
N ALA A 7 5.21 10.58 8.25
CA ALA A 7 4.75 11.69 9.07
C ALA A 7 5.06 11.42 10.55
N GLY A 8 5.80 12.34 11.18
CA GLY A 8 6.07 12.32 12.62
C GLY A 8 4.80 12.49 13.45
N ASN A 9 3.77 13.14 12.88
CA ASN A 9 2.46 13.29 13.48
C ASN A 9 1.39 12.74 12.51
N LYS A 10 0.57 11.78 12.96
CA LYS A 10 -0.36 11.00 12.11
C LYS A 10 -1.80 11.52 12.15
N ASP A 11 -2.01 12.78 12.51
CA ASP A 11 -3.32 13.28 12.95
C ASP A 11 -4.40 13.39 11.86
N HIS A 12 -4.09 13.11 10.58
CA HIS A 12 -4.98 13.49 9.47
C HIS A 12 -5.18 12.43 8.38
N ALA A 13 -4.74 11.18 8.58
CA ALA A 13 -4.89 10.14 7.55
C ALA A 13 -5.16 8.75 8.14
N ASN A 14 -6.29 8.17 7.77
CA ASN A 14 -6.59 6.76 8.01
C ASN A 14 -6.14 5.92 6.81
N ILE A 15 -5.40 4.84 7.09
CA ILE A 15 -4.79 4.00 6.07
C ILE A 15 -5.27 2.58 6.26
N VAL A 16 -5.85 2.00 5.21
CA VAL A 16 -6.19 0.58 5.14
C VAL A 16 -5.35 -0.07 4.04
N ALA A 17 -4.44 -0.94 4.45
CA ALA A 17 -3.69 -1.79 3.53
C ALA A 17 -4.35 -3.17 3.49
N TYR A 18 -4.61 -3.68 2.29
CA TYR A 18 -5.13 -5.01 2.08
C TYR A 18 -4.30 -5.74 1.03
N SER A 19 -4.10 -7.04 1.24
CA SER A 19 -3.36 -7.88 0.31
C SER A 19 -3.65 -9.34 0.61
N ASN A 20 -3.78 -10.15 -0.43
CA ASN A 20 -3.81 -11.60 -0.30
C ASN A 20 -2.41 -12.21 -0.10
N TYR A 21 -1.36 -11.39 -0.18
CA TYR A 21 0.00 -11.79 0.14
C TYR A 21 0.74 -10.66 0.90
N PRO A 22 0.40 -10.45 2.18
CA PRO A 22 0.98 -9.37 2.97
C PRO A 22 2.45 -9.67 3.35
N PRO A 23 3.21 -8.66 3.82
CA PRO A 23 4.54 -8.88 4.37
C PRO A 23 4.54 -9.99 5.44
N HIS A 24 5.62 -10.77 5.49
CA HIS A 24 5.84 -11.89 6.44
C HIS A 24 5.00 -13.16 6.22
N PHE A 25 4.05 -13.16 5.29
CA PHE A 25 3.36 -14.39 4.91
C PHE A 25 4.27 -15.29 4.08
N LYS A 26 4.07 -16.61 4.17
CA LYS A 26 4.81 -17.61 3.39
C LYS A 26 4.09 -18.07 2.12
N PHE A 27 2.79 -17.78 2.01
CA PHE A 27 1.94 -18.19 0.88
C PHE A 27 0.79 -17.20 0.68
N GLU A 28 0.19 -17.23 -0.52
CA GLU A 28 -0.96 -16.41 -0.87
C GLU A 28 -2.26 -16.96 -0.28
N LEU A 29 -3.11 -16.06 0.21
CA LEU A 29 -4.44 -16.38 0.68
C LEU A 29 -5.38 -16.55 -0.54
N PRO A 30 -6.21 -17.62 -0.58
CA PRO A 30 -6.97 -17.99 -1.77
C PRO A 30 -8.29 -17.22 -1.98
N MET A 31 -8.75 -16.40 -1.02
CA MET A 31 -10.10 -15.81 -1.06
C MET A 31 -10.29 -14.72 -2.11
N SER A 32 -9.34 -13.80 -2.25
CA SER A 32 -9.43 -12.70 -3.22
C SER A 32 -8.02 -12.31 -3.61
N PRO A 33 -7.70 -12.12 -4.90
CA PRO A 33 -6.37 -11.71 -5.35
C PRO A 33 -6.08 -10.22 -5.09
N GLY A 34 -7.07 -9.47 -4.59
CA GLY A 34 -7.01 -8.02 -4.43
C GLY A 34 -5.89 -7.57 -3.49
N LYS A 35 -5.15 -6.54 -3.92
CA LYS A 35 -4.13 -5.86 -3.13
C LYS A 35 -4.21 -4.36 -3.36
N GLY A 36 -3.96 -3.59 -2.31
CA GLY A 36 -4.01 -2.14 -2.42
C GLY A 36 -3.92 -1.40 -1.10
N LEU A 37 -4.03 -0.09 -1.23
CA LEU A 37 -3.98 0.88 -0.15
C LEU A 37 -5.11 1.87 -0.33
N ILE A 38 -5.96 2.01 0.68
CA ILE A 38 -6.97 3.08 0.75
C ILE A 38 -6.49 4.08 1.78
N ILE A 39 -6.41 5.34 1.39
CA ILE A 39 -6.07 6.44 2.30
C ILE A 39 -7.21 7.44 2.29
N ALA A 40 -7.81 7.65 3.46
CA ALA A 40 -8.76 8.71 3.71
C ALA A 40 -8.08 9.81 4.53
N GLU A 41 -8.06 11.01 3.98
CA GLU A 41 -7.57 12.23 4.61
C GLU A 41 -8.76 13.08 5.10
N GLU A 42 -8.43 14.17 5.80
CA GLU A 42 -9.41 15.20 6.12
C GLU A 42 -10.06 15.83 4.87
N GLN A 43 -11.19 16.50 5.08
CA GLN A 43 -11.93 17.21 4.03
C GLN A 43 -12.40 16.29 2.89
N ASN A 44 -12.77 15.04 3.20
CA ASN A 44 -13.27 14.04 2.25
C ASN A 44 -12.33 13.77 1.07
N LYS A 45 -11.02 13.99 1.27
CA LYS A 45 -10.00 13.71 0.27
C LYS A 45 -9.36 12.37 0.53
N GLY A 46 -8.84 11.76 -0.52
CA GLY A 46 -8.07 10.54 -0.38
C GLY A 46 -7.69 9.94 -1.71
N PHE A 47 -7.11 8.75 -1.66
CA PHE A 47 -6.87 7.97 -2.85
C PHE A 47 -6.89 6.49 -2.56
N TRP A 48 -7.17 5.74 -3.62
CA TRP A 48 -7.10 4.30 -3.65
C TRP A 48 -6.02 3.87 -4.64
N LEU A 49 -5.00 3.19 -4.12
CA LEU A 49 -3.98 2.53 -4.91
C LEU A 49 -4.31 1.04 -5.02
N VAL A 50 -4.53 0.55 -6.23
CA VAL A 50 -4.64 -0.88 -6.55
C VAL A 50 -3.35 -1.31 -7.22
N HIS A 51 -2.82 -2.48 -6.85
CA HIS A 51 -1.59 -2.99 -7.44
C HIS A 51 -1.54 -4.52 -7.49
N THR A 52 -0.56 -5.06 -8.23
CA THR A 52 -0.26 -6.51 -8.25
C THR A 52 0.99 -6.90 -7.46
N ALA A 53 1.75 -5.92 -6.95
CA ALA A 53 2.94 -6.12 -6.13
C ALA A 53 2.69 -7.01 -4.89
N LYS A 54 3.54 -8.04 -4.70
CA LYS A 54 3.52 -8.95 -3.54
C LYS A 54 4.30 -8.34 -2.36
N TYR A 55 3.98 -8.76 -1.13
CA TYR A 55 4.66 -8.34 0.10
C TYR A 55 4.61 -6.82 0.37
N PHE A 56 3.60 -6.13 -0.14
CA PHE A 56 3.36 -4.71 0.08
C PHE A 56 2.18 -4.48 1.04
N PRO A 57 2.18 -3.40 1.84
CA PRO A 57 3.28 -2.46 2.08
C PRO A 57 4.29 -3.01 3.09
N ASN A 58 5.58 -3.07 2.72
CA ASN A 58 6.64 -3.47 3.65
C ASN A 58 7.19 -2.25 4.40
N LEU A 59 6.70 -2.02 5.61
CA LEU A 59 7.05 -0.86 6.44
C LEU A 59 8.31 -1.07 7.32
N ALA A 60 9.06 -2.15 7.10
CA ALA A 60 10.23 -2.47 7.93
C ALA A 60 11.49 -1.62 7.59
N GLY A 61 11.43 -0.76 6.57
CA GLY A 61 12.55 0.08 6.10
C GLY A 61 12.16 1.54 5.87
N VAL A 62 12.90 2.25 5.02
CA VAL A 62 12.52 3.60 4.60
C VAL A 62 11.43 3.53 3.55
N ILE A 63 10.66 4.60 3.39
CA ILE A 63 9.51 4.65 2.47
C ILE A 63 9.92 4.45 1.00
N GLY A 64 11.16 4.81 0.65
CA GLY A 64 11.75 4.50 -0.66
C GLY A 64 11.82 2.99 -0.94
N ASP A 65 11.79 2.15 0.10
CA ASP A 65 11.91 0.70 -0.03
C ASP A 65 10.59 -0.05 -0.18
N LEU A 66 9.46 0.67 -0.09
CA LEU A 66 8.13 0.08 -0.19
C LEU A 66 7.92 -0.76 -1.46
N PHE A 67 8.56 -0.37 -2.56
CA PHE A 67 8.53 -1.10 -3.83
C PHE A 67 9.91 -1.54 -4.32
N SER A 68 10.97 -1.41 -3.51
CA SER A 68 12.34 -1.78 -3.92
C SER A 68 12.72 -3.20 -3.50
N ASN A 69 11.94 -3.81 -2.58
CA ASN A 69 12.20 -5.15 -2.09
C ASN A 69 12.26 -6.15 -3.26
N GLU A 70 13.30 -6.98 -3.32
CA GLU A 70 13.44 -8.01 -4.36
C GLU A 70 12.20 -8.92 -4.46
N LYS A 71 11.50 -9.19 -3.35
CA LYS A 71 10.28 -9.99 -3.36
C LYS A 71 9.08 -9.27 -3.99
N THR A 72 9.13 -7.95 -4.05
CA THR A 72 8.11 -7.08 -4.64
C THR A 72 8.44 -6.74 -6.10
N THR A 73 9.72 -6.71 -6.48
CA THR A 73 10.21 -6.36 -7.83
C THR A 73 10.56 -7.56 -8.72
N LYS A 74 10.58 -8.78 -8.18
CA LYS A 74 10.86 -10.02 -8.94
C LYS A 74 9.88 -10.27 -10.09
N ASP A 75 8.65 -9.81 -9.95
CA ASP A 75 7.61 -9.92 -10.96
C ASP A 75 7.21 -8.51 -11.44
N ALA A 76 6.79 -8.40 -12.70
CA ALA A 76 6.21 -7.15 -13.19
C ALA A 76 4.97 -6.78 -12.38
N ALA A 77 4.94 -5.56 -11.86
CA ALA A 77 3.82 -5.04 -11.07
C ALA A 77 3.08 -3.95 -11.84
N ALA A 78 1.76 -4.01 -11.85
CA ALA A 78 0.90 -2.94 -12.32
C ALA A 78 0.40 -2.11 -11.13
N PHE A 79 0.22 -0.82 -11.36
CA PHE A 79 -0.27 0.14 -10.37
C PHE A 79 -1.36 1.00 -11.00
N LEU A 80 -2.46 1.17 -10.28
CA LEU A 80 -3.52 2.12 -10.61
C LEU A 80 -3.81 2.94 -9.36
N CYS A 81 -3.70 4.26 -9.48
CA CYS A 81 -4.01 5.19 -8.39
C CYS A 81 -5.21 6.03 -8.79
N MET A 82 -6.26 6.04 -7.97
CA MET A 82 -7.45 6.84 -8.15
C MET A 82 -7.60 7.79 -6.97
N SER A 83 -7.50 9.09 -7.22
CA SER A 83 -7.80 10.11 -6.21
C SER A 83 -9.30 10.35 -6.14
N TYR A 84 -9.81 10.60 -4.94
CA TYR A 84 -11.16 11.07 -4.72
C TYR A 84 -11.15 12.31 -3.83
N SER A 85 -12.07 13.21 -4.13
CA SER A 85 -12.46 14.35 -3.32
C SER A 85 -13.93 14.63 -3.58
N ASP A 86 -14.56 15.38 -2.69
CA ASP A 86 -15.80 16.08 -3.02
C ASP A 86 -15.60 17.06 -4.20
#